data_AF-A0A3A6P9W9-F1
#
_entry.id   AF-A0A3A6P9W9-F1
#
_cell.length_a   1.000
_cell.length_b   1.000
_cell.length_c   1.000
_cell.angle_alpha   90.00
_cell.angle_beta   90.00
_cell.angle_gamma   90.00
#
_symmetry.space_group_name_H-M   'P 1'
#
loop_
_entity.id
_entity.type
_entity.pdbx_description
1 polymer ?
#
loop_
_entity_poly.entity_id
_entity_poly.type
_entity_poly.pdbx_seq_one_letter_code
_entity_poly.pdbx_strand_id
1 'polypeptide(L)'
;MIVKMVLKEGKNIREVADGLGIGRRTVHKRLGRYQQGDATALENHISRPKRSPRRLKEDVLRRVQELRQGRKNSLRTSTVTLPLRHSEP
;
A
#
# COMPACT_ATOMS: atom_id res chain seq x y z
N MET A 1 8.96 -13.88 6.36
CA MET A 1 8.60 -13.97 7.80
C MET A 1 7.74 -15.19 8.11
N ILE A 2 6.46 -15.25 7.68
CA ILE A 2 5.56 -16.40 7.94
C ILE A 2 6.15 -17.75 7.49
N VAL A 3 6.62 -17.84 6.23
CA VAL A 3 7.19 -19.08 5.67
C VAL A 3 8.39 -19.58 6.48
N LYS A 4 9.26 -18.66 6.95
CA LYS A 4 10.42 -19.00 7.77
C LYS A 4 9.98 -19.63 9.10
N MET A 5 9.00 -19.03 9.77
CA MET A 5 8.50 -19.54 11.06
C MET A 5 7.89 -20.94 10.92
N VAL A 6 7.14 -21.19 9.85
CA VAL A 6 6.48 -22.50 9.67
C VAL A 6 7.44 -23.55 9.12
N LEU A 7 8.19 -23.25 8.06
CA LEU A 7 9.01 -24.25 7.36
C LEU A 7 10.43 -24.41 7.91
N LYS A 8 11.02 -23.35 8.48
CA LYS A 8 12.39 -23.42 9.04
C LYS A 8 12.38 -23.60 10.56
N GLU A 9 11.43 -22.99 11.26
CA GLU A 9 11.35 -23.06 12.73
C GLU A 9 10.31 -24.09 13.22
N GLY A 10 9.56 -24.73 12.31
CA GLY A 10 8.60 -25.80 12.64
C GLY A 10 7.38 -25.34 13.44
N LYS A 11 7.13 -24.03 13.55
CA LYS A 11 6.04 -23.49 14.37
C LYS A 11 4.67 -23.82 13.80
N ASN A 12 3.70 -24.03 14.68
CA ASN A 12 2.33 -24.32 14.26
C ASN A 12 1.70 -23.09 13.60
N ILE A 13 0.88 -23.31 12.57
CA ILE A 13 0.10 -22.26 11.88
C ILE A 13 -0.71 -21.41 12.85
N ARG A 14 -1.27 -22.02 13.91
CA ARG A 14 -2.02 -21.30 14.94
C ARG A 14 -1.14 -20.35 15.72
N GLU A 15 0.01 -20.81 16.20
CA GLU A 15 0.98 -20.00 16.95
C GLU A 15 1.52 -18.84 16.12
N VAL A 16 1.79 -19.10 14.84
CA VAL A 16 2.26 -18.05 13.91
C VAL A 16 1.16 -17.03 13.63
N ALA A 17 -0.10 -17.46 13.51
CA ALA A 17 -1.23 -16.56 13.34
C ALA A 17 -1.43 -15.66 14.57
N ASP A 18 -1.45 -16.27 15.75
CA ASP A 18 -1.70 -15.59 17.03
C ASP A 18 -0.53 -14.63 17.36
N GLY A 19 0.72 -15.08 17.18
CA GLY A 19 1.91 -14.26 17.43
C GLY A 19 2.12 -13.09 16.46
N LEU A 20 1.47 -13.12 15.28
CA LEU A 20 1.53 -12.04 14.29
C LEU A 20 0.24 -11.21 14.22
N GLY A 21 -0.80 -11.58 14.97
CA GLY A 21 -2.11 -10.91 14.93
C GLY A 21 -2.81 -11.00 13.57
N ILE A 22 -2.56 -12.07 12.80
CA ILE A 22 -3.16 -12.28 11.47
C ILE A 22 -4.06 -13.51 11.47
N GLY A 23 -5.07 -13.53 10.59
CA GLY A 23 -5.90 -14.71 10.43
C GLY A 23 -5.14 -15.92 9.87
N ARG A 24 -5.47 -17.13 10.35
CA ARG A 24 -4.89 -18.41 9.86
C ARG A 24 -5.00 -18.57 8.34
N ARG A 25 -6.09 -18.08 7.73
CA ARG A 25 -6.28 -18.06 6.28
C ARG A 25 -5.15 -17.32 5.55
N THR A 26 -4.65 -16.23 6.14
CA THR A 26 -3.52 -15.46 5.58
C THR A 26 -2.23 -16.27 5.65
N VAL A 27 -2.00 -17.02 6.73
CA VAL A 27 -0.86 -17.93 6.87
C VAL A 27 -0.91 -19.02 5.81
N HIS A 28 -2.05 -19.73 5.67
CA HIS A 28 -2.25 -20.73 4.61
C HIS A 28 -2.03 -20.15 3.21
N LYS A 29 -2.61 -18.99 2.90
CA LYS A 29 -2.44 -18.33 1.60
C LYS A 29 -0.98 -18.02 1.30
N ARG A 30 -0.22 -17.55 2.29
CA ARG A 30 1.21 -17.25 2.14
C ARG A 30 2.02 -18.53 1.92
N LEU A 31 1.71 -19.61 2.62
CA LEU A 31 2.35 -20.92 2.44
C LEU A 31 2.05 -21.51 1.06
N GLY A 32 0.78 -21.50 0.64
CA GLY A 32 0.38 -21.98 -0.68
C GLY A 32 1.06 -21.20 -1.82
N ARG A 33 1.18 -19.88 -1.69
CA ARG A 33 1.95 -19.06 -2.66
C ARG A 33 3.42 -19.44 -2.70
N TYR A 34 4.04 -19.64 -1.55
CA TYR A 34 5.44 -20.04 -1.48
C TYR A 34 5.67 -21.42 -2.12
N GLN A 35 4.74 -22.36 -1.96
CA GLN A 35 4.83 -23.67 -2.62
C GLN A 35 4.66 -23.58 -4.15
N GLN A 36 3.99 -22.55 -4.66
CA GLN A 36 3.73 -22.36 -6.10
C GLN A 36 4.84 -21.62 -6.85
N GLY A 37 5.70 -20.88 -6.16
CA GLY A 37 6.72 -20.07 -6.83
C GLY A 37 7.79 -19.51 -5.88
N ASP A 38 8.12 -20.26 -4.82
CA ASP A 38 9.18 -19.97 -3.87
C ASP A 38 9.13 -18.53 -3.30
N ALA A 39 10.29 -17.92 -3.05
CA ALA A 39 10.40 -16.61 -2.40
C ALA A 39 9.84 -15.46 -3.26
N THR A 40 9.88 -15.58 -4.59
CA THR A 40 9.39 -14.55 -5.53
C THR A 40 7.87 -14.47 -5.54
N ALA A 41 7.16 -15.59 -5.33
CA ALA A 41 5.70 -15.59 -5.15
C ALA A 41 5.21 -14.90 -3.85
N LEU A 42 6.15 -14.59 -2.95
CA LEU A 42 5.88 -13.85 -1.72
C LEU A 42 6.04 -12.33 -1.86
N GLU A 43 6.54 -11.85 -3.02
CA GLU A 43 6.56 -10.43 -3.33
C GLU A 43 5.16 -9.83 -3.18
N ASN A 44 5.11 -8.60 -2.65
CA ASN A 44 3.87 -7.84 -2.59
C ASN A 44 3.47 -7.53 -4.04
N HIS A 45 2.60 -8.37 -4.62
CA HIS A 45 1.80 -7.98 -5.76
C HIS A 45 0.92 -6.82 -5.30
N ILE A 46 1.42 -5.61 -5.52
CA ILE A 46 0.70 -4.38 -5.27
C ILE A 46 -0.65 -4.53 -5.95
N SER A 47 -1.75 -4.44 -5.20
CA SER A 47 -3.12 -4.52 -5.76
C SER A 47 -3.40 -3.39 -6.76
N ARG A 48 -2.55 -2.35 -6.74
CA ARG A 48 -2.60 -1.24 -7.67
C ARG A 48 -2.23 -1.73 -9.06
N PRO A 49 -3.10 -1.54 -10.06
CA PRO A 49 -2.79 -1.89 -11.44
C PRO A 49 -1.52 -1.16 -11.90
N LYS A 50 -0.64 -1.87 -12.62
CA LYS A 50 0.63 -1.34 -13.13
C LYS A 50 0.42 -0.08 -14.00
N ARG A 51 -0.72 -0.01 -14.68
CA ARG A 51 -1.14 1.13 -15.52
C ARG A 51 -2.57 1.51 -15.18
N SER A 52 -2.82 2.80 -14.99
CA SER A 52 -4.17 3.37 -14.90
C SER A 52 -4.25 4.48 -15.95
N PRO A 53 -5.22 4.46 -16.87
CA PRO A 53 -5.39 5.53 -17.87
C PRO A 53 -5.58 6.91 -17.23
N ARG A 54 -6.15 6.94 -16.02
CA ARG A 54 -6.38 8.17 -15.24
C ARG A 54 -5.21 8.51 -14.31
N ARG A 55 -4.05 7.85 -14.45
CA ARG A 55 -2.86 8.17 -13.66
C ARG A 55 -2.37 9.56 -14.06
N LEU A 56 -2.31 10.46 -13.07
CA LEU A 56 -1.70 11.77 -13.23
C LEU A 56 -0.23 11.61 -13.66
N LYS A 57 0.24 12.53 -14.52
CA LYS A 57 1.66 12.61 -14.89
C LYS A 57 2.52 12.77 -13.63
N GLU A 58 3.71 12.19 -13.66
CA GLU A 58 4.58 12.13 -12.47
C GLU A 58 4.95 13.54 -11.95
N ASP A 59 5.09 14.51 -12.85
CA ASP A 59 5.36 15.92 -12.49
C ASP A 59 4.21 16.54 -11.70
N VAL A 60 2.96 16.20 -12.06
CA VAL A 60 1.77 16.67 -11.34
C VAL A 60 1.68 16.02 -9.96
N LEU A 61 2.02 14.73 -9.85
CA LEU A 61 2.06 14.03 -8.57
C LEU A 61 3.12 14.64 -7.64
N ARG A 62 4.31 14.95 -8.18
CA ARG A 62 5.39 15.63 -7.44
C ARG A 62 4.93 16.98 -6.94
N ARG A 63 4.27 17.78 -7.79
CA ARG A 63 3.74 19.09 -7.40
C ARG A 63 2.66 18.99 -6.32
N VAL A 64 1.77 18.01 -6.41
CA VAL A 64 0.76 17.76 -5.37
C VAL A 64 1.43 17.37 -4.05
N GLN A 65 2.49 16.57 -4.08
CA GLN A 65 3.23 16.18 -2.89
C GLN A 65 3.93 17.39 -2.23
N GLU A 66 4.58 18.25 -3.01
CA GLU A 66 5.18 19.50 -2.52
C GLU A 66 4.12 20.39 -1.83
N LEU A 67 2.96 20.59 -2.48
CA LEU A 67 1.87 21.38 -1.93
C LEU A 67 1.30 20.77 -0.64
N ARG A 68 1.22 19.43 -0.54
CA ARG A 68 0.77 18.74 0.68
C ARG A 68 1.79 18.85 1.80
N GLN A 69 3.09 18.74 1.50
CA GLN A 69 4.16 18.89 2.48
C GLN A 69 4.31 20.33 2.99
N GLY A 70 4.03 21.33 2.14
CA GLY A 70 3.97 22.74 2.52
C GLY A 70 2.71 23.10 3.32
N ARG A 71 1.61 22.35 3.18
CA ARG A 71 0.35 22.52 3.94
C ARG A 71 0.37 21.85 5.32
N LYS A 72 1.47 21.94 6.07
CA LYS A 72 1.50 21.48 7.48
C LYS A 72 0.67 22.33 8.44
N ASN A 73 0.05 23.43 7.99
CA ASN A 73 -0.93 24.20 8.77
C ASN A 73 -2.21 24.42 7.96
N SER A 74 -3.14 23.47 8.06
CA SER A 74 -4.51 23.55 7.50
C SER A 74 -5.28 24.81 7.92
N LEU A 75 -4.88 25.44 9.02
CA LEU A 75 -5.50 26.65 9.58
C LEU A 75 -5.21 27.94 8.80
N ARG A 76 -4.20 27.99 7.91
CA ARG A 76 -3.90 29.19 7.09
C ARG A 76 -4.57 29.19 5.71
N THR A 77 -5.02 28.04 5.23
CA THR A 77 -5.55 27.90 3.87
C THR A 77 -6.99 28.39 3.69
N SER A 78 -7.76 28.58 4.77
CA SER A 78 -9.13 29.12 4.71
C SER A 78 -9.19 30.62 4.38
N THR A 79 -8.12 31.36 4.60
CA THR A 79 -8.02 32.80 4.27
C THR A 79 -7.56 33.09 2.85
N VAL A 80 -7.13 32.09 2.08
CA VAL A 80 -6.80 32.28 0.67
C VAL A 80 -8.02 31.93 -0.16
N THR A 81 -8.84 32.94 -0.46
CA THR A 81 -9.84 32.85 -1.54
C THR A 81 -9.08 32.55 -2.83
N LEU A 82 -9.03 31.28 -3.24
CA LEU A 82 -8.62 30.94 -4.59
C LEU A 82 -9.72 31.48 -5.52
N PRO A 83 -9.41 32.36 -6.49
CA PRO A 83 -10.39 32.68 -7.52
C PRO A 83 -10.59 31.41 -8.33
N LEU A 84 -11.73 30.75 -8.11
CA LEU A 84 -12.24 29.75 -9.02
C LEU A 84 -12.45 30.47 -10.34
N ARG A 85 -11.53 30.25 -11.29
CA ARG A 85 -11.68 30.70 -12.67
C ARG A 85 -12.87 29.95 -13.23
N HIS A 86 -14.05 30.55 -13.11
CA HIS A 86 -15.21 30.15 -13.90
C HIS A 86 -14.83 30.36 -15.36
N SER A 87 -14.76 29.24 -16.08
CA SER A 87 -14.87 29.22 -17.53
C SER A 87 -16.27 29.70 -17.90
N GLU A 88 -16.36 30.86 -18.52
CA GLU A 88 -17.53 31.33 -19.28
C GLU A 88 -17.15 31.40 -20.77
N PRO A 89 -18.13 31.50 -21.67
CA PRO A 89 -19.13 30.49 -22.05
C PRO A 89 -18.77 29.79 -23.37
#